data_AF-A0A8J7NQR2-F1
#
_entry.id   AF-A0A8J7NQR2-F1
#
_cell.length_a   1.000
_cell.length_b   1.000
_cell.length_c   1.000
_cell.angle_alpha   90.00
_cell.angle_beta   90.00
_cell.angle_gamma   90.00
#
_symmetry.space_group_name_H-M   'P 1'
#
loop_
_entity.id
_entity.type
_entity.pdbx_description
1 polymer ?
#
loop_
_entity_poly.entity_id
_entity_poly.type
_entity_poly.pdbx_seq_one_letter_code
_entity_poly.pdbx_strand_id
1 'polypeptide(L)'
;FPRDSGHRKLSACHYSRTLANGETLERPWLIYWISKDVTFCFCCHLFGESERKSDLAKDGVKDWKTMSSVLSAHKRSNEHIECFNFTELTDTTGAGTTDVLIMKRGELGIDIMDMSVWLKI
;
A
#
# COMPACT_ATOMS: atom_id res chain seq x y z
N PHE A 1 -12.71 -7.70 -0.07
CA PHE A 1 -12.58 -6.97 -1.34
C PHE A 1 -13.78 -7.27 -2.23
N PRO A 2 -14.54 -6.24 -2.66
CA PRO A 2 -15.61 -6.34 -3.65
C PRO A 2 -15.10 -6.94 -4.97
N ARG A 3 -16.03 -7.49 -5.77
CA ARG A 3 -15.70 -7.98 -7.11
C ARG A 3 -15.91 -6.88 -8.15
N ASP A 4 -15.02 -6.77 -9.12
CA ASP A 4 -15.20 -5.97 -10.32
C ASP A 4 -16.23 -6.60 -11.27
N SER A 5 -16.53 -5.92 -12.38
CA SER A 5 -17.43 -6.42 -13.43
C SER A 5 -16.95 -7.72 -14.10
N GLY A 6 -15.66 -8.04 -13.97
CA GLY A 6 -15.06 -9.30 -14.43
C GLY A 6 -15.02 -10.39 -13.35
N HIS A 7 -15.75 -10.24 -12.24
CA HIS A 7 -15.76 -11.13 -11.08
C HIS A 7 -14.40 -11.30 -10.37
N ARG A 8 -13.43 -10.43 -10.64
CA ARG A 8 -12.12 -10.41 -9.99
C ARG A 8 -12.16 -9.51 -8.76
N LYS A 9 -11.28 -9.77 -7.80
CA LYS A 9 -11.12 -8.94 -6.61
C LYS A 9 -9.65 -8.93 -6.21
N LEU A 10 -9.27 -7.96 -5.39
CA LEU A 10 -7.98 -8.04 -4.71
C LEU A 10 -7.93 -9.35 -3.91
N SER A 11 -6.86 -10.11 -4.11
CA SER A 11 -6.58 -11.34 -3.34
C SER A 11 -5.66 -11.04 -2.16
N ALA A 12 -5.82 -11.79 -1.06
CA ALA A 12 -4.93 -11.72 0.10
C ALA A 12 -3.46 -12.01 -0.28
N CYS A 13 -3.21 -12.83 -1.31
CA CYS A 13 -1.85 -13.10 -1.79
C CYS A 13 -1.12 -11.87 -2.35
N HIS A 14 -1.81 -10.76 -2.62
CA HIS A 14 -1.15 -9.52 -3.03
C HIS A 14 -0.48 -8.79 -1.86
N TYR A 15 -0.87 -9.07 -0.62
CA TYR A 15 -0.29 -8.47 0.58
C TYR A 15 1.01 -9.12 1.01
N SER A 16 1.36 -10.26 0.44
CA SER A 16 2.61 -10.94 0.77
C SER A 16 3.32 -11.47 -0.47
N ARG A 17 4.52 -12.00 -0.28
CA ARG A 17 5.23 -12.76 -1.30
C ARG A 17 5.98 -13.88 -0.62
N THR A 18 5.81 -15.09 -1.14
CA THR A 18 6.64 -16.24 -0.78
C THR A 18 7.96 -16.18 -1.55
N LEU A 19 9.07 -16.27 -0.83
CA LEU A 19 10.42 -16.36 -1.34
C LEU A 19 10.77 -17.80 -1.75
N ALA A 20 11.85 -17.97 -2.52
CA ALA A 20 12.30 -19.30 -2.97
C ALA A 20 12.71 -20.23 -1.81
N ASN A 21 13.07 -19.66 -0.65
CA ASN A 21 13.37 -20.38 0.58
C ASN A 21 12.12 -20.76 1.41
N GLY A 22 10.91 -20.43 0.93
CA GLY A 22 9.65 -20.71 1.61
C GLY A 22 9.22 -19.63 2.63
N GLU A 23 10.05 -18.63 2.90
CA GLU A 23 9.68 -17.51 3.77
C GLU A 23 8.61 -16.64 3.12
N THR A 24 7.69 -16.12 3.93
CA THR A 24 6.66 -15.18 3.46
C THR A 24 7.00 -13.79 3.96
N LEU A 25 7.18 -12.86 3.02
CA LEU A 25 7.37 -11.45 3.31
C LEU A 25 6.07 -10.68 3.09
N GLU A 26 5.59 -10.05 4.15
CA GLU A 26 4.45 -9.13 4.10
C GLU A 26 4.82 -7.83 3.38
N ARG A 27 3.80 -7.12 2.87
CA ARG A 27 3.92 -5.82 2.19
C ARG A 27 3.21 -4.77 3.03
N PRO A 28 3.83 -4.28 4.11
CA PRO A 28 3.21 -3.32 5.02
C PRO A 28 2.91 -1.96 4.37
N TRP A 29 3.44 -1.69 3.17
CA TRP A 29 3.19 -0.47 2.41
C TRP A 29 1.93 -0.51 1.53
N LEU A 30 1.34 -1.69 1.28
CA LEU A 30 0.22 -1.85 0.34
C LEU A 30 -1.13 -1.73 1.04
N ILE A 31 -1.91 -0.71 0.68
CA ILE A 31 -3.17 -0.34 1.33
C ILE A 31 -4.32 -0.50 0.37
N TYR A 32 -5.45 -0.98 0.87
CA TYR A 32 -6.71 -1.01 0.14
C TYR A 32 -7.68 0.02 0.74
N TRP A 33 -8.17 0.93 -0.10
CA TRP A 33 -9.17 1.93 0.24
C TRP A 33 -10.56 1.40 -0.10
N ILE A 34 -11.38 1.17 0.94
CA ILE A 34 -12.68 0.52 0.80
C ILE A 34 -13.65 1.33 -0.07
N SER A 35 -13.90 2.59 0.26
CA SER A 35 -14.88 3.43 -0.45
C SER A 35 -14.54 3.67 -1.92
N LYS A 36 -13.25 3.79 -2.24
CA LYS A 36 -12.78 3.95 -3.62
C LYS A 36 -12.56 2.63 -4.37
N ASP A 37 -12.52 1.50 -3.66
CA ASP A 37 -12.20 0.18 -4.21
C ASP A 37 -10.87 0.16 -4.99
N VAL A 38 -9.84 0.81 -4.43
CA VAL A 38 -8.50 0.92 -5.01
C VAL A 38 -7.44 0.44 -4.03
N THR A 39 -6.28 0.04 -4.55
CA THR A 39 -5.07 -0.16 -3.74
C THR A 39 -4.03 0.91 -3.99
N PHE A 40 -3.37 1.40 -2.96
CA PHE A 40 -2.29 2.38 -3.08
C PHE A 40 -1.10 2.01 -2.19
N CYS A 41 0.05 2.60 -2.48
CA CYS A 41 1.25 2.50 -1.67
C CYS A 41 1.30 3.68 -0.71
N PHE A 42 1.19 3.42 0.59
CA PHE A 42 1.12 4.47 1.59
C PHE A 42 2.36 5.37 1.62
N CYS A 43 3.55 4.76 1.70
CA CYS A 43 4.78 5.54 1.84
C CYS A 43 5.01 6.44 0.62
N CYS A 44 4.79 5.93 -0.60
CA CYS A 44 4.92 6.74 -1.81
C CYS A 44 3.81 7.78 -1.95
N HIS A 45 2.61 7.49 -1.45
CA HIS A 45 1.53 8.46 -1.44
C HIS A 45 1.86 9.66 -0.56
N LEU A 46 2.45 9.42 0.62
CA LEU A 46 2.87 10.47 1.54
C LEU A 46 4.13 11.21 1.13
N PHE A 47 5.18 10.47 0.76
CA PHE A 47 6.54 11.01 0.64
C PHE A 47 7.03 11.11 -0.81
N GLY A 48 6.28 10.58 -1.78
CA GLY A 48 6.65 10.62 -3.19
C GLY A 48 6.58 12.02 -3.78
N GLU A 49 7.51 12.33 -4.68
CA GLU A 49 7.54 13.58 -5.44
C GLU A 49 6.42 13.60 -6.50
N SER A 50 5.62 14.66 -6.56
CA SER A 50 4.43 14.78 -7.43
C SER A 50 4.65 14.37 -8.89
N GLU A 51 5.80 14.76 -9.46
CA GLU A 51 6.14 14.50 -10.87
C GLU A 51 6.54 13.05 -11.15
N ARG A 52 6.93 12.29 -10.11
CA ARG A 52 7.42 10.91 -10.22
C ARG A 52 6.45 9.87 -9.67
N LYS A 53 5.31 10.30 -9.13
CA LYS A 53 4.33 9.40 -8.53
C LYS A 53 3.79 8.38 -9.53
N SER A 54 4.05 7.11 -9.25
CA SER A 54 3.35 5.98 -9.86
C SER A 54 1.85 6.01 -9.53
N ASP A 55 1.02 5.26 -10.27
CA ASP A 55 -0.43 5.18 -10.01
C ASP A 55 -0.75 4.70 -8.58
N LEU A 56 0.09 3.80 -8.05
CA LEU A 56 0.04 3.37 -6.65
C LEU A 56 0.34 4.50 -5.66
N ALA A 57 1.12 5.51 -6.05
CA ALA A 57 1.45 6.67 -5.22
C ALA A 57 0.43 7.81 -5.37
N LYS A 58 -0.38 7.83 -6.44
CA LYS A 58 -1.42 8.84 -6.68
C LYS A 58 -2.75 8.41 -6.07
N ASP A 59 -3.75 8.16 -6.91
CA ASP A 59 -5.12 7.84 -6.50
C ASP A 59 -5.34 6.34 -6.22
N GLY A 60 -4.32 5.52 -6.42
CA GLY A 60 -4.40 4.08 -6.30
C GLY A 60 -4.84 3.38 -7.58
N VAL A 61 -4.81 2.05 -7.56
CA VAL A 61 -4.99 1.16 -8.70
C VAL A 61 -6.14 0.19 -8.41
N LYS A 62 -7.04 0.03 -9.38
CA LYS A 62 -8.13 -0.96 -9.39
C LYS A 62 -8.03 -1.87 -10.62
N ASP A 63 -6.83 -2.39 -10.88
CA ASP A 63 -6.62 -3.42 -11.91
C ASP A 63 -6.13 -4.71 -11.27
N TRP A 64 -7.09 -5.53 -10.84
CA TRP A 64 -6.82 -6.81 -10.19
C TRP A 64 -6.16 -7.82 -11.14
N LYS A 65 -6.29 -7.64 -12.47
CA LYS A 65 -5.71 -8.55 -13.47
C LYS A 65 -4.20 -8.39 -13.54
N THR A 66 -3.72 -7.15 -13.46
CA THR A 66 -2.29 -6.82 -13.61
C THR A 66 -1.60 -6.51 -12.30
N MET A 67 -2.35 -6.52 -11.18
CA MET A 67 -1.89 -6.15 -9.85
C MET A 67 -0.54 -6.78 -9.46
N SER A 68 -0.35 -8.09 -9.67
CA SER A 68 0.91 -8.74 -9.31
C SER A 68 2.13 -8.15 -10.05
N SER A 69 1.95 -7.77 -11.33
CA SER A 69 2.98 -7.12 -12.13
C SER A 69 3.23 -5.69 -11.64
N VAL A 70 2.16 -4.92 -11.43
CA VAL A 70 2.20 -3.54 -10.92
C VAL A 70 2.96 -3.49 -9.59
N LEU A 71 2.61 -4.37 -8.64
CA LEU A 71 3.28 -4.47 -7.34
C LEU A 71 4.74 -4.92 -7.43
N SER A 72 5.08 -5.75 -8.44
CA SER A 72 6.45 -6.22 -8.63
C SER A 72 7.34 -5.17 -9.28
N ALA A 73 6.78 -4.31 -10.15
CA ALA A 73 7.49 -3.18 -10.75
C ALA A 73 7.65 -2.05 -9.72
N HIS A 74 6.57 -1.67 -9.05
CA HIS A 74 6.55 -0.59 -8.07
C HIS A 74 7.56 -0.81 -6.94
N LYS A 75 7.62 -2.02 -6.36
CA LYS A 75 8.56 -2.29 -5.26
C LYS A 75 10.05 -2.16 -5.63
N ARG A 76 10.37 -2.07 -6.93
CA ARG A 76 11.73 -1.95 -7.45
C ARG A 76 12.05 -0.52 -7.91
N SER A 77 11.08 0.40 -7.85
CA SER A 77 11.33 1.80 -8.20
C SER A 77 12.14 2.48 -7.11
N ASN A 78 13.01 3.41 -7.51
CA ASN A 78 13.80 4.20 -6.56
C ASN A 78 12.88 5.03 -5.66
N GLU A 79 11.80 5.61 -6.22
CA GLU A 79 10.77 6.31 -5.45
C GLU A 79 10.27 5.46 -4.28
N HIS A 80 9.92 4.20 -4.54
CA HIS A 80 9.42 3.30 -3.50
C HIS A 80 10.47 2.99 -2.45
N ILE A 81 11.70 2.68 -2.87
CA ILE A 81 12.79 2.35 -1.96
C ILE A 81 13.09 3.53 -1.03
N GLU A 82 13.17 4.74 -1.56
CA GLU A 82 13.43 5.95 -0.79
C GLU A 82 12.29 6.27 0.18
N CYS A 83 11.03 6.23 -0.28
CA CYS A 83 9.87 6.50 0.56
C CYS A 83 9.69 5.44 1.66
N PHE A 84 9.93 4.17 1.33
CA PHE A 84 9.83 3.07 2.28
C PHE A 84 10.91 3.16 3.35
N ASN A 85 12.17 3.38 2.96
CA ASN A 85 13.27 3.59 3.90
C ASN A 85 13.02 4.81 4.80
N PHE A 86 12.48 5.90 4.25
CA PHE A 86 12.11 7.07 5.05
C PHE A 86 11.06 6.71 6.11
N THR A 87 10.06 5.90 5.74
CA THR A 87 9.03 5.41 6.66
C THR A 87 9.65 4.58 7.80
N GLU A 88 10.53 3.63 7.47
CA GLU A 88 11.24 2.81 8.47
C GLU A 88 12.13 3.66 9.39
N LEU A 89 12.79 4.69 8.87
CA LEU A 89 13.60 5.61 9.68
C LEU A 89 12.75 6.46 10.61
N THR A 90 11.56 6.90 10.18
CA THR A 90 10.64 7.64 11.06
C THR A 90 10.01 6.75 12.14
N ASP A 91 10.03 5.44 11.95
CA ASP A 91 9.60 4.43 12.92
C ASP A 91 10.57 4.31 14.12
N THR A 92 11.76 4.92 14.06
CA THR A 92 12.71 5.00 15.19
C THR A 92 12.16 5.75 16.42
N THR A 93 11.00 6.41 16.29
CA THR A 93 10.23 6.96 17.41
C THR A 93 9.46 5.90 18.22
N GLY A 94 9.42 4.65 17.75
CA GLY A 94 8.74 3.53 18.40
C GLY A 94 7.23 3.48 18.16
N ALA A 95 6.70 4.31 17.24
CA ALA A 95 5.26 4.41 16.95
C ALA A 95 4.75 3.24 16.08
N GLY A 96 5.59 2.54 15.33
CA GLY A 96 5.13 1.56 14.35
C GLY A 96 4.55 2.22 13.11
N THR A 97 4.71 1.57 11.96
CA THR A 97 4.16 2.01 10.67
C THR A 97 2.63 2.26 10.71
N THR A 98 1.90 1.49 11.53
CA THR A 98 0.44 1.64 11.72
C THR A 98 0.07 2.95 12.44
N ASP A 99 0.85 3.42 13.41
CA ASP A 99 0.53 4.69 14.07
C ASP A 99 0.88 5.88 13.20
N VAL A 100 1.96 5.80 12.40
CA VAL A 100 2.29 6.83 11.39
C VAL A 100 1.14 6.97 10.39
N LEU A 101 0.58 5.85 9.93
CA LEU A 101 -0.62 5.78 9.10
C LEU A 101 -1.84 6.45 9.76
N ILE A 102 -2.09 6.14 11.03
CA ILE A 102 -3.21 6.70 11.80
C ILE A 102 -3.05 8.22 11.98
N MET A 103 -1.84 8.70 12.26
CA MET A 103 -1.57 10.15 12.40
C MET A 103 -1.74 10.87 11.06
N LYS A 104 -1.27 10.27 9.96
CA LYS A 104 -1.29 10.86 8.62
C LYS A 104 -2.64 10.77 7.90
N ARG A 105 -3.62 10.02 8.44
CA ARG A 105 -4.97 9.90 7.86
C ARG A 105 -5.69 11.24 7.66
N GLY A 106 -5.49 12.19 8.60
CA GLY A 106 -6.15 13.50 8.57
C GLY A 106 -5.62 14.38 7.45
N GLU A 107 -4.33 14.26 7.13
CA GLU A 107 -3.71 14.97 6.01
C GLU A 107 -4.17 14.41 4.65
N LEU A 108 -4.50 13.12 4.60
CA LEU A 108 -4.95 12.43 3.39
C LEU A 108 -6.47 12.48 3.17
N GLY A 109 -7.23 12.99 4.14
CA GLY A 109 -8.70 12.98 4.07
C GLY A 109 -9.30 11.57 4.00
N ILE A 110 -8.61 10.56 4.55
CA ILE A 110 -9.06 9.16 4.57
C ILE A 110 -9.89 8.94 5.83
N ASP A 111 -11.14 8.49 5.65
CA ASP A 111 -12.05 8.19 6.76
C ASP A 111 -11.59 6.97 7.58
N ILE A 112 -11.79 7.00 8.90
CA ILE A 112 -11.40 5.91 9.80
C ILE A 112 -12.11 4.58 9.45
N MET A 113 -13.32 4.63 8.91
CA MET A 113 -14.08 3.45 8.51
C MET A 113 -13.51 2.80 7.24
N ASP A 114 -12.82 3.57 6.39
CA ASP A 114 -12.12 3.05 5.21
C ASP A 114 -10.83 2.28 5.55
N MET A 115 -10.38 2.36 6.80
CA MET A 115 -9.17 1.69 7.32
C MET A 115 -9.45 0.32 7.97
N SER A 116 -10.69 -0.19 7.95
CA SER A 116 -11.10 -1.39 8.71
C SER A 116 -10.41 -2.71 8.30
N VAL A 117 -9.59 -2.71 7.24
CA VAL A 117 -8.71 -3.84 6.88
C VAL A 117 -7.35 -3.79 7.60
N TRP A 118 -6.94 -2.64 8.16
CA TRP A 118 -5.64 -2.42 8.81
C TRP A 118 -5.56 -2.83 10.28
N LEU A 119 -6.70 -2.82 10.97
CA LEU A 119 -6.79 -3.15 12.40
C LEU A 119 -6.96 -4.67 12.67
N LYS A 120 -6.62 -5.53 11.70
CA LYS A 120 -6.66 -7.00 11.83
C LYS A 120 -5.27 -7.64 11.78
N ILE A 121 -4.30 -6.99 12.39
CA ILE A 121 -3.07 -7.62 12.88
C ILE A 121 -3.10 -7.51 14.41
#